data_AF-A0ABD6DRD3-F1
#
_entry.id   AF-A0ABD6DRD3-F1
#
_cell.length_a   1.000
_cell.length_b   1.000
_cell.length_c   1.000
_cell.angle_alpha   90.00
_cell.angle_beta   90.00
_cell.angle_gamma   90.00
#
_symmetry.space_group_name_H-M   'P 1'
#
loop_
_entity.id
_entity.type
_entity.pdbx_description
1 polymer ?
#
loop_
_entity_poly.entity_id
_entity_poly.type
_entity_poly.pdbx_seq_one_letter_code
_entity_poly.pdbx_strand_id
1 'polypeptide(L)'
;MQRRTYLTATAGVAAASAGCLTSALGGNDGGETVLDPPADQQYDSGKLPYPAYGQVLPEFEVPDPLAGDVVVSDDLGGTLVVTAFFASCPVECVRLIGQLAGVQQGTVERGIDDEVTFLAITFDPERDDAETLREYGERMNIDMEAGNWRFLRPESAERAETVVDEKLGVTFDRIGAGESERLPGYDFRHLSLTFLRNPHGIVERAYRTDRPDHQRVLSDVETVVEATT
;
A
#
# COMPACT_ATOMS: atom_id res chain seq x y z
N MET A 1 -12.93 22.33 77.36
CA MET A 1 -12.16 21.35 76.55
C MET A 1 -13.17 20.76 75.57
N GLN A 2 -13.11 20.78 74.23
CA GLN A 2 -12.09 21.03 73.20
C GLN A 2 -12.76 21.84 72.05
N ARG A 3 -12.18 22.97 71.63
CA ARG A 3 -11.41 23.21 70.39
C ARG A 3 -12.23 23.09 69.08
N ARG A 4 -12.48 24.27 68.51
CA ARG A 4 -12.85 24.55 67.11
C ARG A 4 -11.82 23.96 66.14
N THR A 5 -12.28 23.51 64.97
CA THR A 5 -11.41 23.38 63.79
C THR A 5 -12.23 23.76 62.56
N TYR A 6 -11.87 24.92 61.99
CA TYR A 6 -12.26 25.35 60.66
C TYR A 6 -11.34 24.65 59.66
N LEU A 7 -11.89 24.09 58.59
CA LEU A 7 -11.13 23.73 57.39
C LEU A 7 -11.62 24.60 56.24
N THR A 8 -10.71 25.44 55.77
CA THR A 8 -10.86 26.39 54.67
C THR A 8 -10.12 25.82 53.46
N ALA A 9 -10.77 25.91 52.29
CA ALA A 9 -10.20 25.91 50.93
C ALA A 9 -9.51 24.60 50.46
N THR A 10 -9.52 24.20 49.19
CA THR A 10 -9.59 24.94 47.92
C THR A 10 -10.28 24.08 46.87
N ALA A 11 -11.16 24.67 46.07
CA ALA A 11 -11.64 24.08 44.83
C ALA A 11 -10.50 24.12 43.80
N GLY A 12 -9.94 22.96 43.45
CA GLY A 12 -9.03 22.84 42.33
C GLY A 12 -9.81 22.95 41.03
N VAL A 13 -9.57 24.03 40.28
CA VAL A 13 -9.99 24.13 38.87
C VAL A 13 -9.11 23.16 38.09
N ALA A 14 -9.67 22.01 37.70
CA ALA A 14 -9.08 21.20 36.65
C ALA A 14 -9.27 21.96 35.33
N ALA A 15 -8.19 22.59 34.84
CA ALA A 15 -8.13 23.06 33.47
C ALA A 15 -8.18 21.82 32.57
N ALA A 16 -9.34 21.56 31.96
CA ALA A 16 -9.47 20.60 30.89
C ALA A 16 -8.82 21.22 29.64
N SER A 17 -7.51 21.07 29.50
CA SER A 17 -6.90 21.12 28.17
C SER A 17 -7.48 19.95 27.40
N ALA A 18 -8.22 20.25 26.33
CA ALA A 18 -8.70 19.30 25.36
C ALA A 18 -7.50 18.58 24.71
N GLY A 19 -7.01 17.55 25.38
CA GLY A 19 -6.18 16.53 24.79
C GLY A 19 -7.10 15.41 24.35
N CYS A 20 -7.18 15.17 23.05
CA CYS A 20 -7.83 14.01 22.46
C CYS A 20 -7.32 12.77 23.19
N LEU A 21 -8.16 12.21 24.07
CA LEU A 21 -7.89 10.96 24.75
C LEU A 21 -7.96 9.86 23.69
N THR A 22 -6.75 9.52 23.26
CA THR A 22 -6.36 8.37 22.47
C THR A 22 -7.13 7.12 22.87
N SER A 23 -7.83 6.54 21.89
CA SER A 23 -7.70 5.14 21.47
C SER A 23 -7.38 4.11 22.56
N ALA A 24 -8.11 4.12 23.67
CA ALA A 24 -7.87 3.22 24.79
C ALA A 24 -8.93 2.12 24.88
N LEU A 25 -9.42 1.57 23.76
CA LEU A 25 -10.20 0.32 23.73
C LEU A 25 -10.11 -0.36 22.36
N GLY A 26 -9.07 -1.15 22.13
CA GLY A 26 -8.97 -2.05 20.98
C GLY A 26 -7.51 -2.29 20.59
N GLY A 27 -6.92 -3.38 21.08
CA GLY A 27 -5.54 -3.73 20.78
C GLY A 27 -5.32 -3.90 19.28
N ASN A 28 -4.31 -3.21 18.76
CA ASN A 28 -3.71 -3.50 17.47
C ASN A 28 -2.22 -3.14 17.60
N ASP A 29 -1.34 -4.09 17.30
CA ASP A 29 0.12 -3.92 17.29
C ASP A 29 0.57 -3.07 16.09
N GLY A 30 -0.02 -1.88 15.98
CA GLY A 30 0.00 -1.01 14.81
C GLY A 30 0.44 0.40 15.16
N GLY A 31 1.32 0.99 14.33
CA GLY A 31 1.82 2.35 14.52
C GLY A 31 0.80 3.45 14.22
N GLU A 32 1.23 4.70 14.33
CA GLU A 32 0.38 5.88 14.14
C GLU A 32 -0.05 6.04 12.68
N THR A 33 -1.36 6.13 12.45
CA THR A 33 -2.00 6.35 11.14
C THR A 33 -2.39 7.82 10.97
N VAL A 34 -2.29 8.33 9.75
CA VAL A 34 -2.75 9.66 9.35
C VAL A 34 -4.22 9.65 8.96
N LEU A 35 -4.65 8.65 8.19
CA LEU A 35 -6.02 8.57 7.71
C LEU A 35 -6.94 7.99 8.79
N ASP A 36 -8.21 8.38 8.75
CA ASP A 36 -9.25 7.71 9.52
C ASP A 36 -9.45 6.26 9.02
N PRO A 37 -9.91 5.34 9.90
CA PRO A 37 -10.24 3.98 9.50
C PRO A 37 -11.23 3.96 8.32
N PRO A 38 -11.11 2.99 7.38
CA PRO A 38 -12.05 2.86 6.27
C PRO A 38 -13.51 2.76 6.76
N ALA A 39 -14.37 3.65 6.26
CA ALA A 39 -15.77 3.71 6.67
C ALA A 39 -16.56 2.43 6.34
N ASP A 40 -16.09 1.64 5.37
CA ASP A 40 -16.65 0.37 4.92
C ASP A 40 -15.94 -0.86 5.50
N GLN A 41 -15.08 -0.68 6.52
CA GLN A 41 -14.39 -1.78 7.18
C GLN A 41 -15.38 -2.69 7.92
N GLN A 42 -15.58 -3.90 7.40
CA GLN A 42 -16.48 -4.90 7.98
C GLN A 42 -15.82 -5.80 9.04
N TYR A 43 -14.49 -5.90 9.02
CA TYR A 43 -13.70 -6.77 9.89
C TYR A 43 -12.50 -6.03 10.46
N ASP A 44 -12.10 -6.37 11.68
CA ASP A 44 -10.86 -5.87 12.27
C ASP A 44 -9.66 -6.21 11.37
N SER A 45 -8.70 -5.29 11.25
CA SER A 45 -7.55 -5.44 10.35
C SER A 45 -6.80 -6.75 10.55
N GLY A 46 -6.53 -7.14 11.81
CA GLY A 46 -5.85 -8.38 12.17
C GLY A 46 -6.58 -9.69 11.82
N LYS A 47 -7.82 -9.62 11.32
CA LYS A 47 -8.58 -10.79 10.85
C LYS A 47 -8.59 -10.91 9.32
N LEU A 48 -8.03 -9.94 8.61
CA LEU A 48 -7.91 -9.97 7.16
C LEU A 48 -6.67 -10.77 6.75
N PRO A 49 -6.72 -11.45 5.59
CA PRO A 49 -5.59 -12.25 5.11
C PRO A 49 -4.50 -11.41 4.42
N TYR A 50 -4.55 -10.09 4.56
CA TYR A 50 -3.63 -9.11 3.98
C TYR A 50 -3.41 -7.98 5.00
N PRO A 51 -2.28 -7.24 4.93
CA PRO A 51 -2.04 -6.12 5.83
C PRO A 51 -3.06 -5.01 5.55
N ALA A 52 -3.84 -4.66 6.57
CA ALA A 52 -4.92 -3.69 6.47
C ALA A 52 -4.64 -2.47 7.37
N TYR A 53 -5.62 -1.57 7.45
CA TYR A 53 -5.52 -0.30 8.16
C TYR A 53 -4.85 -0.42 9.53
N GLY A 54 -3.84 0.40 9.77
CA GLY A 54 -3.10 0.46 11.03
C GLY A 54 -2.12 -0.68 11.25
N GLN A 55 -1.96 -1.63 10.33
CA GLN A 55 -0.95 -2.69 10.46
C GLN A 55 0.36 -2.31 9.77
N VAL A 56 1.45 -2.92 10.20
CA VAL A 56 2.75 -2.80 9.51
C VAL A 56 2.65 -3.50 8.16
N LEU A 57 3.14 -2.85 7.10
CA LEU A 57 3.34 -3.49 5.80
C LEU A 57 4.48 -4.52 5.94
N PRO A 58 4.28 -5.80 5.62
CA PRO A 58 5.34 -6.81 5.75
C PRO A 58 6.53 -6.51 4.86
N GLU A 59 7.73 -6.62 5.43
CA GLU A 59 8.99 -6.39 4.72
C GLU A 59 9.14 -7.34 3.53
N PHE A 60 9.58 -6.83 2.38
CA PHE A 60 10.01 -7.64 1.25
C PHE A 60 11.28 -7.09 0.60
N GLU A 61 12.03 -8.01 -0.01
CA GLU A 61 13.23 -7.74 -0.77
C GLU A 61 13.04 -8.36 -2.17
N VAL A 62 12.98 -7.51 -3.20
CA VAL A 62 12.70 -7.92 -4.58
C VAL A 62 13.56 -7.10 -5.56
N PRO A 63 14.22 -7.74 -6.55
CA PRO A 63 14.96 -7.05 -7.59
C PRO A 63 14.10 -6.10 -8.44
N ASP A 64 14.67 -4.94 -8.81
CA ASP A 64 14.18 -4.09 -9.88
C ASP A 64 15.04 -4.31 -11.14
N PRO A 65 14.53 -5.02 -12.16
CA PRO A 65 15.30 -5.33 -13.35
C PRO A 65 15.53 -4.12 -14.28
N LEU A 66 14.83 -3.00 -14.08
CA LEU A 66 15.02 -1.78 -14.86
C LEU A 66 16.07 -0.86 -14.25
N ALA A 67 16.08 -0.74 -12.92
CA ALA A 67 17.08 0.03 -12.18
C ALA A 67 18.39 -0.74 -11.94
N GLY A 68 18.34 -2.07 -11.93
CA GLY A 68 19.51 -2.94 -11.72
C GLY A 68 19.93 -3.04 -10.25
N ASP A 69 19.03 -2.79 -9.31
CA ASP A 69 19.22 -2.89 -7.87
C ASP A 69 18.17 -3.82 -7.23
N VAL A 70 18.21 -3.93 -5.90
CA VAL A 70 17.24 -4.68 -5.11
C VAL A 70 16.52 -3.71 -4.19
N VAL A 71 15.18 -3.75 -4.22
CA VAL A 71 14.34 -2.93 -3.35
C VAL A 71 14.03 -3.70 -2.08
N VAL A 72 14.43 -3.12 -0.94
CA VAL A 72 14.01 -3.53 0.41
C VAL A 72 12.94 -2.55 0.87
N SER A 73 11.72 -3.01 1.10
CA SER A 73 10.57 -2.14 1.37
C SER A 73 10.74 -1.25 2.62
N ASP A 74 11.45 -1.75 3.63
CA ASP A 74 11.65 -1.05 4.91
C ASP A 74 12.75 0.03 4.83
N ASP A 75 13.66 -0.09 3.86
CA ASP A 75 14.70 0.90 3.60
C ASP A 75 14.15 2.10 2.80
N LEU A 76 12.97 1.96 2.20
CA LEU A 76 12.32 3.05 1.49
C LEU A 76 11.66 4.02 2.48
N GLY A 77 12.17 5.25 2.48
CA GLY A 77 11.49 6.40 3.08
C GLY A 77 10.23 6.79 2.30
N GLY A 78 9.53 7.79 2.81
CA GLY A 78 8.36 8.36 2.15
C GLY A 78 7.14 7.43 2.12
N THR A 79 6.15 7.86 1.34
CA THR A 79 4.88 7.15 1.16
C THR A 79 5.03 6.10 0.07
N LEU A 80 4.57 4.87 0.32
CA LEU A 80 4.59 3.79 -0.68
C LEU A 80 3.18 3.49 -1.19
N VAL A 81 3.06 3.35 -2.51
CA VAL A 81 1.88 2.78 -3.18
C VAL A 81 2.29 1.42 -3.75
N VAL A 82 1.88 0.34 -3.09
CA VAL A 82 2.33 -1.02 -3.40
C VAL A 82 1.21 -1.83 -4.02
N THR A 83 1.46 -2.49 -5.14
CA THR A 83 0.48 -3.36 -5.81
C THR A 83 1.15 -4.59 -6.40
N ALA A 84 0.36 -5.61 -6.72
CA ALA A 84 0.81 -6.77 -7.48
C ALA A 84 0.09 -6.89 -8.82
N PHE A 85 0.77 -7.39 -9.84
CA PHE A 85 0.27 -7.48 -11.21
C PHE A 85 1.00 -8.57 -12.02
N PHE A 86 0.63 -8.73 -13.28
CA PHE A 86 1.47 -9.39 -14.30
C PHE A 86 1.25 -8.73 -15.65
N ALA A 87 2.31 -8.56 -16.43
CA ALA A 87 2.32 -7.69 -17.60
C ALA A 87 1.50 -8.26 -18.78
N SER A 88 1.35 -9.59 -18.82
CA SER A 88 0.57 -10.30 -19.83
C SER A 88 -0.95 -10.24 -19.59
N CYS A 89 -1.41 -9.71 -18.46
CA CYS A 89 -2.85 -9.65 -18.16
C CYS A 89 -3.61 -8.75 -19.15
N PRO A 90 -4.69 -9.23 -19.80
CA PRO A 90 -5.35 -8.49 -20.86
C PRO A 90 -6.31 -7.38 -20.39
N VAL A 91 -6.79 -7.40 -19.14
CA VAL A 91 -7.87 -6.48 -18.70
C VAL A 91 -7.65 -5.89 -17.31
N GLU A 92 -7.61 -6.70 -16.26
CA GLU A 92 -7.68 -6.23 -14.86
C GLU A 92 -6.42 -5.46 -14.48
N CYS A 93 -5.22 -6.00 -14.75
CA CYS A 93 -3.98 -5.28 -14.46
C CYS A 93 -3.84 -4.02 -15.32
N VAL A 94 -4.34 -4.03 -16.57
CA VAL A 94 -4.35 -2.83 -17.42
C VAL A 94 -5.19 -1.72 -16.78
N ARG A 95 -6.36 -2.06 -16.22
CA ARG A 95 -7.18 -1.10 -15.49
C ARG A 95 -6.48 -0.61 -14.21
N LEU A 96 -5.98 -1.53 -13.40
CA LEU A 96 -5.35 -1.23 -12.13
C LEU A 96 -4.14 -0.32 -12.30
N ILE A 97 -3.18 -0.74 -13.13
CA ILE A 97 -1.96 0.03 -13.40
C ILE A 97 -2.31 1.35 -14.10
N GLY A 98 -3.32 1.38 -14.96
CA GLY A 98 -3.78 2.62 -15.58
C GLY A 98 -4.33 3.64 -14.58
N GLN A 99 -5.09 3.20 -13.56
CA GLN A 99 -5.52 4.09 -12.47
C GLN A 99 -4.32 4.63 -11.68
N LEU A 100 -3.36 3.75 -11.35
CA LEU A 100 -2.18 4.14 -10.57
C LEU A 100 -1.21 5.04 -11.35
N ALA A 101 -1.07 4.87 -12.67
CA ALA A 101 -0.35 5.82 -13.52
C ALA A 101 -1.00 7.21 -13.48
N GLY A 102 -2.33 7.29 -13.42
CA GLY A 102 -3.04 8.56 -13.18
C GLY A 102 -2.76 9.15 -11.79
N VAL A 103 -2.59 8.32 -10.75
CA VAL A 103 -2.15 8.79 -9.43
C VAL A 103 -0.72 9.34 -9.51
N GLN A 104 0.20 8.66 -10.17
CA GLN A 104 1.59 9.11 -10.36
C GLN A 104 1.65 10.46 -11.09
N GLN A 105 0.90 10.63 -12.18
CA GLN A 105 0.81 11.92 -12.86
C GLN A 105 0.31 13.02 -11.91
N GLY A 106 -0.71 12.69 -11.10
CA GLY A 106 -1.25 13.59 -10.09
C GLY A 106 -0.26 13.97 -8.98
N THR A 107 0.69 13.09 -8.61
CA THR A 107 1.76 13.40 -7.65
C THR A 107 2.79 14.36 -8.26
N VAL A 108 3.16 14.15 -9.53
CA VAL A 108 4.06 15.05 -10.28
C VAL A 108 3.44 16.43 -10.45
N GLU A 109 2.15 16.51 -10.82
CA GLU A 109 1.42 17.79 -10.95
C GLU A 109 1.36 18.59 -9.65
N ARG A 110 1.36 17.91 -8.51
CA ARG A 110 1.38 18.51 -7.16
C ARG A 110 2.78 18.81 -6.64
N GLY A 111 3.83 18.30 -7.30
CA GLY A 111 5.21 18.41 -6.85
C GLY A 111 5.49 17.63 -5.55
N ILE A 112 4.84 16.48 -5.38
CA ILE A 112 5.04 15.56 -4.24
C ILE A 112 5.59 14.20 -4.68
N ASP A 113 6.04 14.08 -5.93
CA ASP A 113 6.57 12.85 -6.53
C ASP A 113 7.84 12.33 -5.85
N ASP A 114 8.70 13.22 -5.33
CA ASP A 114 9.89 12.87 -4.55
C ASP A 114 9.56 12.19 -3.20
N GLU A 115 8.33 12.35 -2.69
CA GLU A 115 7.87 11.80 -1.40
C GLU A 115 7.06 10.51 -1.55
N VAL A 116 6.79 10.06 -2.79
CA VAL A 116 5.90 8.94 -3.08
C VAL A 116 6.55 7.95 -4.03
N THR A 117 6.71 6.69 -3.61
CA THR A 117 7.21 5.62 -4.48
C THR A 117 6.12 4.61 -4.81
N PHE A 118 5.94 4.32 -6.10
CA PHE A 118 5.06 3.27 -6.61
C PHE A 118 5.84 1.97 -6.80
N LEU A 119 5.38 0.89 -6.19
CA LEU A 119 5.96 -0.45 -6.31
C LEU A 119 4.96 -1.39 -6.95
N ALA A 120 5.22 -1.80 -8.19
CA ALA A 120 4.41 -2.79 -8.90
C ALA A 120 5.18 -4.11 -8.96
N ILE A 121 4.74 -5.11 -8.19
CA ILE A 121 5.41 -6.42 -8.08
C ILE A 121 4.76 -7.40 -9.05
N THR A 122 5.54 -7.96 -9.99
CA THR A 122 5.01 -9.04 -10.84
C THR A 122 4.91 -10.35 -10.07
N PHE A 123 3.79 -11.05 -10.19
CA PHE A 123 3.65 -12.44 -9.75
C PHE A 123 3.90 -13.47 -10.86
N ASP A 124 4.36 -13.01 -12.03
CA ASP A 124 4.69 -13.85 -13.18
C ASP A 124 6.12 -13.61 -13.70
N PRO A 125 7.14 -13.86 -12.87
CA PRO A 125 8.52 -13.56 -13.23
C PRO A 125 9.05 -14.39 -14.42
N GLU A 126 8.37 -15.46 -14.82
CA GLU A 126 8.74 -16.28 -15.99
C GLU A 126 8.48 -15.57 -17.31
N ARG A 127 7.43 -14.74 -17.41
CA ARG A 127 7.09 -13.95 -18.62
C ARG A 127 7.48 -12.49 -18.51
N ASP A 128 7.50 -11.95 -17.31
CA ASP A 128 7.70 -10.51 -17.08
C ASP A 128 9.19 -10.22 -16.83
N ASP A 129 10.01 -10.34 -17.88
CA ASP A 129 11.42 -9.95 -17.86
C ASP A 129 11.63 -8.43 -17.98
N ALA A 130 12.89 -7.99 -17.96
CA ALA A 130 13.24 -6.57 -18.01
C ALA A 130 12.79 -5.86 -19.29
N GLU A 131 12.73 -6.58 -20.41
CA GLU A 131 12.26 -6.03 -21.69
C GLU A 131 10.74 -5.86 -21.65
N THR A 132 10.03 -6.93 -21.27
CA THR A 132 8.58 -6.96 -21.12
C THR A 132 8.07 -5.88 -20.16
N LEU A 133 8.74 -5.70 -19.01
CA LEU A 133 8.36 -4.69 -18.01
C LEU A 133 8.57 -3.26 -18.52
N ARG A 134 9.61 -3.01 -19.32
CA ARG A 134 9.84 -1.70 -19.96
C ARG A 134 8.75 -1.38 -20.97
N GLU A 135 8.47 -2.32 -21.88
CA GLU A 135 7.39 -2.18 -22.86
C GLU A 135 6.02 -2.01 -22.18
N TYR A 136 5.80 -2.70 -21.06
CA TYR A 136 4.61 -2.55 -20.24
C TYR A 136 4.50 -1.13 -19.68
N GLY A 137 5.57 -0.59 -19.10
CA GLY A 137 5.62 0.78 -18.59
C GLY A 137 5.26 1.82 -19.65
N GLU A 138 5.87 1.70 -20.84
CA GLU A 138 5.59 2.56 -21.99
C GLU A 138 4.12 2.47 -22.42
N ARG A 139 3.60 1.24 -22.56
CA ARG A 139 2.19 1.00 -22.95
C ARG A 139 1.20 1.61 -21.95
N MET A 140 1.54 1.61 -20.67
CA MET A 140 0.71 2.15 -19.60
C MET A 140 0.87 3.66 -19.40
N ASN A 141 1.76 4.33 -20.17
CA ASN A 141 2.12 5.75 -20.02
C ASN A 141 2.56 6.11 -18.60
N ILE A 142 3.33 5.22 -17.97
CA ILE A 142 3.99 5.50 -16.69
C ILE A 142 5.14 6.46 -16.95
N ASP A 143 5.21 7.53 -16.16
CA ASP A 143 6.31 8.49 -16.23
C ASP A 143 7.53 7.90 -15.51
N MET A 144 8.35 7.17 -16.27
CA MET A 144 9.60 6.61 -15.74
C MET A 144 10.66 7.68 -15.50
N GLU A 145 10.53 8.88 -16.07
CA GLU A 145 11.49 9.98 -15.89
C GLU A 145 11.32 10.66 -14.53
N ALA A 146 10.11 10.64 -13.96
CA ALA A 146 9.85 11.06 -12.58
C ALA A 146 10.61 10.21 -11.54
N GLY A 147 11.12 9.03 -11.91
CA GLY A 147 11.98 8.21 -11.06
C GLY A 147 11.29 7.54 -9.86
N ASN A 148 9.99 7.77 -9.67
CA ASN A 148 9.24 7.36 -8.51
C ASN A 148 8.38 6.10 -8.72
N TRP A 149 8.58 5.38 -9.84
CA TRP A 149 7.92 4.11 -10.14
C TRP A 149 8.92 2.97 -10.32
N ARG A 150 8.70 1.86 -9.63
CA ARG A 150 9.55 0.67 -9.66
C ARG A 150 8.74 -0.56 -10.05
N PHE A 151 9.24 -1.28 -11.06
CA PHE A 151 8.73 -2.60 -11.41
C PHE A 151 9.60 -3.65 -10.73
N LEU A 152 9.00 -4.47 -9.87
CA LEU A 152 9.74 -5.43 -9.06
C LEU A 152 9.47 -6.85 -9.56
N ARG A 153 10.54 -7.62 -9.75
CA ARG A 153 10.48 -8.98 -10.30
C ARG A 153 11.11 -9.98 -9.32
N PRO A 154 10.29 -10.79 -8.63
CA PRO A 154 10.76 -11.94 -7.86
C PRO A 154 11.63 -12.88 -8.70
N GLU A 155 12.62 -13.52 -8.10
CA GLU A 155 13.59 -14.35 -8.82
C GLU A 155 13.00 -15.67 -9.34
N SER A 156 11.88 -16.11 -8.76
CA SER A 156 11.17 -17.33 -9.13
C SER A 156 9.66 -17.24 -8.83
N ALA A 157 8.88 -18.18 -9.37
CA ALA A 157 7.45 -18.30 -9.03
C ALA A 157 7.23 -18.58 -7.54
N GLU A 158 8.08 -19.39 -6.91
CA GLU A 158 8.04 -19.66 -5.46
C GLU A 158 8.29 -18.38 -4.66
N ARG A 159 9.25 -17.55 -5.11
CA ARG A 159 9.51 -16.26 -4.48
C ARG A 159 8.36 -15.28 -4.66
N ALA A 160 7.70 -15.30 -5.83
CA ALA A 160 6.49 -14.54 -6.06
C ALA A 160 5.36 -14.97 -5.11
N GLU A 161 5.16 -16.26 -4.88
CA GLU A 161 4.17 -16.77 -3.91
C GLU A 161 4.47 -16.28 -2.49
N THR A 162 5.73 -16.37 -2.03
CA THR A 162 6.14 -15.86 -0.71
C THR A 162 5.87 -14.36 -0.54
N VAL A 163 6.19 -13.55 -1.55
CA VAL A 163 6.09 -12.08 -1.43
C VAL A 163 4.66 -11.61 -1.66
N VAL A 164 4.04 -12.05 -2.76
CA VAL A 164 2.75 -11.51 -3.22
C VAL A 164 1.58 -12.16 -2.48
N ASP A 165 1.61 -13.47 -2.25
CA ASP A 165 0.52 -14.17 -1.53
C ASP A 165 0.77 -14.19 -0.02
N GLU A 166 1.84 -14.86 0.45
CA GLU A 166 2.00 -15.11 1.88
C GLU A 166 2.21 -13.83 2.71
N LYS A 167 2.99 -12.88 2.19
CA LYS A 167 3.27 -11.61 2.88
C LYS A 167 2.20 -10.55 2.61
N LEU A 168 1.87 -10.30 1.34
CA LEU A 168 0.96 -9.22 0.96
C LEU A 168 -0.51 -9.65 0.90
N GLY A 169 -0.82 -10.94 0.99
CA GLY A 169 -2.19 -11.46 0.95
C GLY A 169 -2.89 -11.29 -0.40
N VAL A 170 -2.11 -11.05 -1.47
CA VAL A 170 -2.63 -10.96 -2.83
C VAL A 170 -2.63 -12.35 -3.43
N THR A 171 -3.59 -13.19 -3.03
CA THR A 171 -3.68 -14.57 -3.50
C THR A 171 -3.82 -14.64 -5.02
N PHE A 172 -3.03 -15.53 -5.63
CA PHE A 172 -3.06 -15.79 -7.07
C PHE A 172 -2.87 -17.27 -7.39
N ASP A 173 -3.71 -17.79 -8.29
CA ASP A 173 -3.67 -19.18 -8.74
C ASP A 173 -3.34 -19.23 -10.23
N ARG A 174 -2.30 -19.97 -10.60
CA ARG A 174 -2.02 -20.28 -12.01
C ARG A 174 -3.09 -21.22 -12.57
N ILE A 175 -3.63 -20.86 -13.73
CA ILE A 175 -4.58 -21.69 -14.48
C ILE A 175 -4.01 -22.08 -15.83
N GLY A 176 -4.08 -23.38 -16.15
CA GLY A 176 -3.38 -23.97 -17.28
C GLY A 176 -3.98 -23.68 -18.66
N ALA A 177 -3.28 -24.14 -19.69
CA ALA A 177 -3.69 -24.01 -21.09
C ALA A 177 -5.05 -24.68 -21.31
N GLY A 178 -6.03 -23.92 -21.81
CA GLY A 178 -7.39 -24.40 -22.06
C GLY A 178 -8.34 -24.25 -20.88
N GLU A 179 -7.88 -23.81 -19.71
CA GLU A 179 -8.75 -23.37 -18.60
C GLU A 179 -9.11 -21.88 -18.67
N SER A 180 -8.30 -21.10 -19.38
CA SER A 180 -8.58 -19.71 -19.74
C SER A 180 -8.46 -19.55 -21.26
N GLU A 181 -9.46 -18.91 -21.86
CA GLU A 181 -9.41 -18.47 -23.27
C GLU A 181 -8.77 -17.09 -23.43
N ARG A 182 -8.40 -16.43 -22.32
CA ARG A 182 -7.86 -15.07 -22.31
C ARG A 182 -6.43 -14.99 -22.81
N LEU A 183 -5.61 -16.00 -22.50
CA LEU A 183 -4.18 -16.03 -22.81
C LEU A 183 -3.74 -17.40 -23.35
N PRO A 184 -2.82 -17.43 -24.33
CA PRO A 184 -2.13 -18.66 -24.69
C PRO A 184 -1.21 -19.11 -23.54
N GLY A 185 -1.09 -20.41 -23.33
CA GLY A 185 -0.23 -20.97 -22.28
C GLY A 185 -0.94 -21.01 -20.94
N TYR A 186 -0.74 -20.00 -20.08
CA TYR A 186 -1.40 -19.94 -18.76
C TYR A 186 -1.87 -18.52 -18.44
N ASP A 187 -2.80 -18.46 -17.50
CA ASP A 187 -3.37 -17.23 -16.96
C ASP A 187 -3.37 -17.32 -15.43
N PHE A 188 -3.84 -16.28 -14.75
CA PHE A 188 -3.98 -16.26 -13.30
C PHE A 188 -5.36 -15.80 -12.87
N ARG A 189 -5.92 -16.46 -11.85
CA ARG A 189 -6.99 -15.87 -11.04
C ARG A 189 -6.33 -15.24 -9.84
N HIS A 190 -6.60 -13.96 -9.57
CA HIS A 190 -5.95 -13.30 -8.44
C HIS A 190 -6.85 -12.26 -7.79
N LEU A 191 -6.52 -11.95 -6.55
CA LEU A 191 -7.05 -10.79 -5.84
C LEU A 191 -6.36 -9.51 -6.33
N SER A 192 -7.08 -8.39 -6.38
CA SER A 192 -6.47 -7.07 -6.61
C SER A 192 -6.44 -6.30 -5.30
N LEU A 193 -5.23 -5.94 -4.87
CA LEU A 193 -4.96 -5.14 -3.69
C LEU A 193 -3.92 -4.09 -4.03
N THR A 194 -4.17 -2.86 -3.61
CA THR A 194 -3.18 -1.79 -3.58
C THR A 194 -3.08 -1.27 -2.14
N PHE A 195 -1.87 -1.17 -1.62
CA PHE A 195 -1.59 -0.65 -0.30
C PHE A 195 -1.07 0.78 -0.39
N LEU A 196 -1.56 1.63 0.50
CA LEU A 196 -0.96 2.92 0.80
C LEU A 196 -0.26 2.78 2.16
N ARG A 197 1.06 2.91 2.19
CA ARG A 197 1.89 2.83 3.40
C ARG A 197 2.53 4.19 3.68
N ASN A 198 2.38 4.69 4.90
CA ASN A 198 3.00 5.94 5.35
C ASN A 198 4.51 5.77 5.64
N PRO A 199 5.29 6.85 5.80
CA PRO A 199 6.73 6.79 6.12
C PRO A 199 7.12 5.94 7.35
N HIS A 200 6.18 5.69 8.27
CA HIS A 200 6.41 4.93 9.50
C HIS A 200 6.23 3.41 9.37
N GLY A 201 5.93 2.88 8.19
CA GLY A 201 5.75 1.44 8.01
C GLY A 201 4.29 1.00 8.00
N ILE A 202 3.35 1.92 8.22
CA ILE A 202 1.98 1.57 8.55
C ILE A 202 1.08 1.71 7.33
N VAL A 203 0.25 0.70 7.11
CA VAL A 203 -0.77 0.70 6.07
C VAL A 203 -1.90 1.64 6.46
N GLU A 204 -2.03 2.73 5.72
CA GLU A 204 -3.10 3.74 5.81
C GLU A 204 -4.37 3.26 5.08
N ARG A 205 -4.20 2.46 4.01
CA ARG A 205 -5.33 1.90 3.28
C ARG A 205 -4.93 0.67 2.47
N ALA A 206 -5.86 -0.28 2.36
CA ALA A 206 -5.80 -1.40 1.43
C ALA A 206 -7.01 -1.33 0.49
N TYR A 207 -6.78 -0.95 -0.77
CA TYR A 207 -7.82 -0.86 -1.80
C TYR A 207 -8.03 -2.23 -2.44
N ARG A 208 -9.15 -2.89 -2.13
CA ARG A 208 -9.48 -4.23 -2.63
C ARG A 208 -10.30 -4.18 -3.93
N THR A 209 -9.69 -3.72 -5.01
CA THR A 209 -10.34 -3.53 -6.32
C THR A 209 -9.31 -3.46 -7.46
N ASP A 210 -9.68 -3.90 -8.67
CA ASP A 210 -8.88 -3.73 -9.90
C ASP A 210 -9.02 -2.33 -10.52
N ARG A 211 -9.86 -1.48 -9.92
CA ARG A 211 -10.20 -0.13 -10.38
C ARG A 211 -10.33 0.83 -9.21
N PRO A 212 -9.27 1.05 -8.42
CA PRO A 212 -9.32 2.07 -7.38
C PRO A 212 -9.61 3.43 -8.04
N ASP A 213 -10.44 4.23 -7.39
CA ASP A 213 -10.70 5.61 -7.85
C ASP A 213 -9.40 6.41 -7.68
N HIS A 214 -8.71 6.71 -8.79
CA HIS A 214 -7.43 7.41 -8.75
C HIS A 214 -7.51 8.77 -8.04
N GLN A 215 -8.64 9.47 -8.09
CA GLN A 215 -8.78 10.76 -7.39
C GLN A 215 -8.81 10.55 -5.88
N ARG A 216 -9.48 9.50 -5.41
CA ARG A 216 -9.46 9.12 -4.00
C ARG A 216 -8.08 8.66 -3.56
N VAL A 217 -7.42 7.79 -4.34
CA VAL A 217 -6.07 7.32 -4.01
C VAL A 217 -5.10 8.50 -3.92
N LEU A 218 -5.15 9.42 -4.89
CA LEU A 218 -4.32 10.61 -4.91
C LEU A 218 -4.59 11.55 -3.73
N SER A 219 -5.86 11.75 -3.36
CA SER A 219 -6.22 12.54 -2.17
C SER A 219 -5.71 11.90 -0.87
N ASP A 220 -5.81 10.58 -0.76
CA ASP A 220 -5.31 9.83 0.40
C ASP A 220 -3.76 9.90 0.45
N VAL A 221 -3.07 9.80 -0.70
CA VAL A 221 -1.60 9.99 -0.83
C VAL A 221 -1.19 11.40 -0.40
N GLU A 222 -1.84 12.43 -0.94
CA GLU A 222 -1.57 13.85 -0.63
C GLU A 222 -1.71 14.11 0.87
N THR A 223 -2.79 13.61 1.48
CA THR A 223 -3.02 13.74 2.93
C THR A 223 -1.91 13.10 3.75
N VAL A 224 -1.43 11.92 3.36
CA VAL A 224 -0.35 11.21 4.07
C VAL A 224 0.98 11.96 3.93
N VAL A 225 1.32 12.42 2.73
CA VAL A 225 2.53 13.21 2.48
C VAL A 225 2.51 14.50 3.30
N GLU A 226 1.44 15.30 3.23
CA GLU A 226 1.32 16.57 3.96
C GLU A 226 1.44 16.42 5.49
N ALA A 227 1.02 15.27 6.03
CA ALA A 227 1.08 15.01 7.46
C ALA A 227 2.44 14.48 7.94
N THR A 228 3.33 14.07 7.03
CA THR A 228 4.57 13.34 7.36
C THR A 228 5.85 13.98 6.82
N THR A 229 5.73 15.03 6.00
CA THR A 229 6.82 15.93 5.58
C THR A 229 6.92 17.15 6.49
#